data_AF-A0A1S3QIC3-F1
#
_entry.id   AF-A0A1S3QIC3-F1
#
_cell.length_a   1.000
_cell.length_b   1.000
_cell.length_c   1.000
_cell.angle_alpha   90.00
_cell.angle_beta   90.00
_cell.angle_gamma   90.00
#
_symmetry.space_group_name_H-M   'P 1'
#
loop_
_entity.id
_entity.type
_entity.pdbx_description
1 polymer ?
#
loop_
_entity_poly.entity_id
_entity_poly.type
_entity_poly.pdbx_seq_one_letter_code
_entity_poly.pdbx_strand_id
1 'polypeptide(L)'
;MLQEEDGVMERREFLFLLFKHVTLGGELCQYEDTIHPYMDTTRSIYRDLVSVQKNPESKEISVVSTVIKVSALDASGVIYPAREKEDQSFSYLIVDPFRRHVYVFYHCYGVGAFTL
;
A
#
# COMPACT_ATOMS: atom_id res chain seq x y z
N MET A 1 3.61 16.39 21.83
CA MET A 1 3.76 17.34 20.70
C MET A 1 4.71 16.81 19.64
N LEU A 2 6.05 16.95 19.70
CA LEU A 2 6.94 16.44 18.63
C LEU A 2 6.83 14.91 18.39
N GLN A 3 6.84 14.10 19.46
CA GLN A 3 6.67 12.63 19.33
C GLN A 3 5.30 12.17 18.82
N GLU A 4 4.25 12.97 19.01
CA GLU A 4 2.91 12.64 18.49
C GLU A 4 2.82 12.95 16.99
N GLU A 5 3.49 14.02 16.54
CA GLU A 5 3.58 14.35 15.12
C GLU A 5 4.40 13.31 14.36
N ASP A 6 5.51 12.83 14.93
CA ASP A 6 6.33 11.75 14.34
C ASP A 6 5.49 10.49 14.09
N GLY A 7 4.69 10.06 15.08
CA GLY A 7 3.82 8.90 14.95
C GLY A 7 2.71 9.07 13.89
N VAL A 8 2.28 10.30 13.60
CA VAL A 8 1.32 10.58 12.51
C VAL A 8 2.01 10.50 11.15
N MET A 9 3.26 10.94 11.05
CA MET A 9 4.04 10.89 9.82
C MET A 9 4.45 9.45 9.46
N GLU A 10 4.86 8.64 10.45
CA GLU A 10 5.16 7.22 10.26
C GLU A 10 3.94 6.45 9.71
N ARG A 11 2.74 6.78 10.19
CA ARG A 11 1.48 6.16 9.70
C ARG A 11 1.13 6.53 8.25
N ARG A 12 1.79 7.53 7.67
CA ARG A 12 1.63 7.93 6.27
C ARG A 12 2.63 7.24 5.35
N GLU A 13 3.66 6.60 5.89
CA GLU A 13 4.63 5.86 5.09
C GLU A 13 3.96 4.70 4.36
N PHE A 14 4.37 4.49 3.10
CA PHE A 14 3.79 3.42 2.30
C PHE A 14 4.00 2.03 2.92
N LEU A 15 5.14 1.80 3.59
CA LEU A 15 5.40 0.53 4.27
C LEU A 15 4.38 0.25 5.38
N PHE A 16 4.00 1.26 6.17
CA PHE A 16 2.96 1.14 7.17
C PHE A 16 1.59 0.89 6.55
N LEU A 17 1.25 1.63 5.48
CA LEU A 17 -0.03 1.45 4.78
C LEU A 17 -0.14 0.05 4.15
N LEU A 18 0.94 -0.43 3.53
CA LEU A 18 1.02 -1.79 2.99
C LEU A 18 0.81 -2.83 4.09
N PHE A 19 1.50 -2.68 5.22
CA PHE A 19 1.34 -3.57 6.37
C PHE A 19 -0.09 -3.56 6.91
N LYS A 20 -0.70 -2.37 7.05
CA LYS A 20 -2.11 -2.21 7.45
C LYS A 20 -3.02 -2.99 6.51
N HIS A 21 -2.85 -2.81 5.19
CA HIS A 21 -3.69 -3.48 4.20
C HIS A 21 -3.55 -5.00 4.22
N VAL A 22 -2.33 -5.51 4.39
CA VAL A 22 -2.04 -6.95 4.49
C VAL A 22 -2.60 -7.55 5.78
N THR A 23 -2.53 -6.84 6.90
CA THR A 23 -2.96 -7.36 8.21
C THR A 23 -4.47 -7.26 8.42
N LEU A 24 -5.11 -6.20 7.92
CA LEU A 24 -6.57 -6.05 8.02
C LEU A 24 -7.30 -6.99 7.06
N GLY A 25 -6.69 -7.32 5.92
CA GLY A 25 -7.24 -8.30 5.00
C GLY A 25 -8.50 -7.85 4.25
N GLY A 26 -9.35 -8.80 3.93
CA GLY A 26 -10.62 -8.57 3.24
C GLY A 26 -11.80 -9.08 4.06
N GLU A 27 -12.91 -9.35 3.39
CA GLU A 27 -14.13 -9.85 4.05
C GLU A 27 -13.97 -11.31 4.53
N LEU A 28 -13.04 -12.07 3.93
CA LEU A 28 -12.71 -13.42 4.36
C LEU A 28 -11.74 -13.39 5.55
N CYS A 29 -11.95 -14.30 6.50
CA CYS A 29 -11.13 -14.40 7.71
C CYS A 29 -9.67 -14.75 7.36
N GLN A 30 -8.75 -13.89 7.79
CA GLN A 30 -7.30 -14.13 7.79
C GLN A 30 -6.86 -14.43 9.22
N TYR A 31 -7.17 -15.62 9.71
CA TYR A 31 -6.76 -16.02 11.05
C TYR A 31 -5.27 -16.37 11.06
N GLU A 32 -4.51 -15.68 11.90
CA GLU A 32 -3.13 -16.03 12.21
C GLU A 32 -2.84 -15.80 13.69
N ASP A 33 -2.08 -16.73 14.28
CA ASP A 33 -1.70 -16.66 15.72
C ASP A 33 -0.55 -15.69 15.99
N THR A 34 0.21 -15.31 14.95
CA THR A 34 1.39 -14.46 15.07
C THR A 34 1.45 -13.39 14.00
N ILE A 35 2.16 -12.29 14.28
CA ILE A 35 2.31 -11.16 13.35
C ILE A 35 3.35 -11.41 12.24
N HIS A 36 4.24 -12.40 12.41
CA HIS A 36 5.38 -12.64 11.53
C HIS A 36 4.98 -12.90 10.06
N PRO A 37 3.95 -13.72 9.75
CA PRO A 37 3.52 -13.94 8.38
C PRO A 37 3.16 -12.64 7.65
N TYR A 38 2.48 -11.71 8.33
CA TYR A 38 2.13 -10.40 7.77
C TYR A 38 3.35 -9.52 7.55
N MET A 39 4.30 -9.51 8.50
CA MET A 39 5.54 -8.74 8.37
C MET A 39 6.41 -9.22 7.22
N ASP A 40 6.55 -10.54 7.07
CA ASP A 40 7.36 -11.15 6.01
C ASP A 40 6.71 -10.94 4.65
N THR A 41 5.39 -11.13 4.55
CA THR A 41 4.62 -10.86 3.33
C THR A 41 4.73 -9.39 2.92
N THR A 42 4.52 -8.46 3.86
CA THR A 42 4.66 -7.01 3.62
C THR A 42 6.06 -6.67 3.13
N ARG A 43 7.10 -7.24 3.76
CA ARG A 43 8.49 -7.02 3.37
C ARG A 43 8.79 -7.54 1.97
N SER A 44 8.23 -8.71 1.61
CA SER A 44 8.36 -9.27 0.26
C SER A 44 7.72 -8.33 -0.77
N ILE A 45 6.45 -7.98 -0.57
CA ILE A 45 5.72 -7.09 -1.50
C ILE A 45 6.44 -5.74 -1.64
N TYR A 46 6.89 -5.15 -0.53
CA TYR A 46 7.59 -3.87 -0.56
C TYR A 46 8.86 -3.92 -1.43
N ARG A 47 9.66 -5.00 -1.30
CA ARG A 47 10.90 -5.17 -2.10
C ARG A 47 10.62 -5.39 -3.59
N ASP A 48 9.47 -5.97 -3.92
CA ASP A 48 9.08 -6.20 -5.32
C ASP A 48 8.57 -4.92 -5.98
N LEU A 49 7.83 -4.08 -5.23
CA LEU A 49 7.20 -2.86 -5.73
C LEU A 49 8.13 -1.64 -5.70
N VAL A 50 8.98 -1.51 -4.68
CA VAL A 50 9.74 -0.30 -4.38
C VAL A 50 11.24 -0.51 -4.62
N SER A 51 11.82 0.36 -5.45
CA SER A 51 13.25 0.40 -5.70
C SER A 51 13.94 1.42 -4.79
N VAL A 52 15.15 1.07 -4.37
CA VAL A 52 16.08 1.94 -3.64
C VAL A 52 17.37 2.10 -4.43
N GLN A 53 18.03 3.24 -4.26
CA GLN A 53 19.33 3.50 -4.85
C GLN A 53 20.30 4.00 -3.79
N LYS A 54 21.55 3.57 -3.91
CA LYS A 54 22.64 4.09 -3.09
C LYS A 54 23.31 5.24 -3.85
N ASN A 55 23.38 6.41 -3.23
CA ASN A 55 24.15 7.52 -3.77
C ASN A 55 25.65 7.15 -3.79
N PRO A 56 26.33 7.26 -4.94
CA PRO A 56 27.74 6.86 -5.05
C PRO A 56 28.68 7.75 -4.22
N GLU A 57 28.34 9.03 -4.02
CA GLU A 57 29.12 10.00 -3.27
C GLU A 57 28.77 9.94 -1.77
N SER A 58 27.52 10.19 -1.40
CA SER A 58 27.12 10.24 0.02
C SER A 58 27.01 8.87 0.69
N LYS A 59 26.97 7.78 -0.08
CA LYS A 59 26.71 6.40 0.37
C LYS A 59 25.32 6.19 1.02
N GLU A 60 24.46 7.20 1.03
CA GLU A 60 23.11 7.09 1.56
C GLU A 60 22.20 6.29 0.62
N ILE A 61 21.26 5.57 1.20
CA ILE A 61 20.25 4.80 0.47
C ILE A 61 18.95 5.61 0.50
N SER A 62 18.39 5.86 -0.67
CA SER A 62 17.10 6.54 -0.81
C SER A 62 16.13 5.72 -1.65
N VAL A 63 14.84 5.86 -1.35
CA VAL A 63 13.76 5.31 -2.19
C VAL A 63 13.69 6.14 -3.47
N VAL A 64 13.68 5.47 -4.62
CA VAL A 64 13.57 6.13 -5.93
C VAL A 64 12.19 6.00 -6.56
N SER A 65 11.38 5.03 -6.11
CA SER A 65 10.02 4.87 -6.57
C SER A 65 9.11 5.97 -5.99
N THR A 66 8.17 6.45 -6.80
CA THR A 66 7.12 7.38 -6.35
C THR A 66 5.82 6.62 -6.15
N VAL A 67 5.24 6.71 -4.96
CA VAL A 67 3.96 6.07 -4.62
C VAL A 67 2.84 7.10 -4.64
N ILE A 68 1.78 6.83 -5.39
CA ILE A 68 0.63 7.72 -5.55
C ILE A 68 -0.64 6.94 -5.22
N LYS A 69 -1.39 7.38 -4.21
CA LYS A 69 -2.73 6.86 -3.97
C LYS A 69 -3.70 7.49 -4.97
N VAL A 70 -4.39 6.68 -5.75
CA VAL A 70 -5.27 7.14 -6.83
C VAL A 70 -6.74 6.84 -6.54
N SER A 71 -7.60 7.76 -6.95
CA SER A 71 -9.05 7.61 -6.91
C SER A 71 -9.66 8.33 -8.12
N ALA A 72 -10.78 7.84 -8.62
CA ALA A 72 -11.54 8.50 -9.68
C ALA A 72 -12.94 8.84 -9.16
N LEU A 73 -13.47 9.97 -9.61
CA LEU A 73 -14.76 10.50 -9.18
C LEU A 73 -15.61 10.89 -10.38
N ASP A 74 -16.93 10.73 -10.23
CA ASP A 74 -17.94 11.28 -11.14
C ASP A 74 -18.88 12.23 -10.38
N ALA A 75 -20.00 12.63 -11.00
CA ALA A 75 -21.00 13.50 -10.37
C ALA A 75 -21.65 12.90 -9.11
N SER A 76 -21.56 11.59 -8.90
CA SER A 76 -22.09 10.86 -7.74
C SER A 76 -21.06 10.64 -6.62
N GLY A 77 -19.78 10.96 -6.85
CA GLY A 77 -18.70 10.79 -5.88
C GLY A 77 -17.61 9.84 -6.36
N VAL A 78 -16.92 9.17 -5.43
CA VAL A 78 -15.86 8.22 -5.77
C VAL A 78 -16.43 7.00 -6.46
N ILE A 79 -15.84 6.62 -7.60
CA ILE A 79 -16.20 5.42 -8.37
C ILE A 79 -15.06 4.39 -8.43
N TYR A 80 -13.84 4.82 -8.14
CA TYR A 80 -12.65 3.98 -8.11
C TYR A 80 -11.80 4.35 -6.90
N PRO A 81 -11.29 3.39 -6.11
CA PRO A 81 -11.28 1.93 -6.35
C PRO A 81 -12.62 1.23 -6.13
N ALA A 82 -13.53 1.83 -5.36
CA ALA A 82 -14.87 1.34 -5.08
C ALA A 82 -15.82 2.52 -4.84
N ARG A 83 -17.13 2.29 -5.02
CA ARG A 83 -18.18 3.27 -4.67
C ARG A 83 -18.44 3.33 -3.17
N GLU A 84 -18.35 2.19 -2.50
CA GLU A 84 -18.51 2.11 -1.06
C GLU A 84 -17.24 2.56 -0.35
N LYS A 85 -17.43 3.31 0.74
CA LYS A 85 -16.32 3.86 1.51
C LYS A 85 -15.82 2.79 2.48
N GLU A 86 -14.78 2.08 2.05
CA GLU A 86 -14.09 1.10 2.87
C GLU A 86 -12.58 1.37 2.90
N ASP A 87 -11.99 1.26 4.09
CA ASP A 87 -10.54 1.51 4.31
C ASP A 87 -9.67 0.50 3.54
N GLN A 88 -10.21 -0.68 3.27
CA GLN A 88 -9.59 -1.72 2.47
C GLN A 88 -9.88 -1.58 0.97
N SER A 89 -10.67 -0.60 0.54
CA SER A 89 -10.77 -0.24 -0.88
C SER A 89 -9.72 0.81 -1.22
N PHE A 90 -8.64 0.40 -1.91
CA PHE A 90 -7.50 1.27 -2.22
C PHE A 90 -6.92 0.99 -3.61
N SER A 91 -6.19 1.98 -4.13
CA SER A 91 -5.35 1.83 -5.30
C SER A 91 -4.12 2.71 -5.18
N TYR A 92 -2.95 2.10 -5.35
CA TYR A 92 -1.67 2.77 -5.38
C TYR A 92 -0.99 2.51 -6.72
N LEU A 93 -0.48 3.57 -7.34
CA LEU A 93 0.47 3.49 -8.44
C LEU A 93 1.87 3.68 -7.88
N ILE A 94 2.75 2.73 -8.16
CA ILE A 94 4.16 2.78 -7.78
C ILE A 94 4.98 2.92 -9.04
N VAL A 95 5.48 4.14 -9.28
CA VAL A 95 6.24 4.49 -10.47
C VAL A 95 7.72 4.27 -10.19
N ASP A 96 8.36 3.38 -10.96
CA ASP A 96 9.80 3.19 -10.94
C ASP A 96 10.42 3.84 -12.20
N PRO A 97 11.07 5.01 -12.07
CA PRO A 97 11.59 5.73 -13.23
C PRO A 97 12.77 5.01 -13.90
N PHE A 98 13.51 4.18 -13.17
CA PHE A 98 14.70 3.51 -13.68
C PHE A 98 14.34 2.22 -14.40
N ARG A 99 13.42 1.42 -13.83
CA ARG A 99 12.87 0.23 -14.51
C ARG A 99 11.88 0.60 -15.61
N ARG A 100 11.41 1.85 -15.67
CA ARG A 100 10.36 2.33 -16.57
C ARG A 100 9.06 1.53 -16.42
N HIS A 101 8.77 1.11 -15.20
CA HIS A 101 7.60 0.31 -14.85
C HIS A 101 6.67 1.10 -13.93
N VAL A 102 5.38 0.81 -14.02
CA VAL A 102 4.38 1.23 -13.04
C VAL A 102 3.73 -0.02 -12.48
N TYR A 103 3.86 -0.23 -11.18
CA TYR A 103 3.14 -1.28 -10.49
C TYR A 103 1.82 -0.73 -9.96
N VAL A 104 0.78 -1.55 -10.00
CA VAL A 104 -0.53 -1.22 -9.43
C VAL A 104 -0.75 -2.14 -8.23
N PHE A 105 -0.86 -1.55 -7.04
CA PHE A 105 -1.29 -2.27 -5.84
C PHE A 105 -2.72 -1.85 -5.50
N TYR A 106 -3.67 -2.75 -5.73
CA TYR A 106 -5.10 -2.46 -5.73
C TYR A 106 -5.88 -3.52 -4.95
N HIS A 107 -6.91 -3.06 -4.24
CA HIS A 107 -7.91 -3.92 -3.65
C HIS A 107 -9.26 -3.20 -3.62
N CYS A 108 -10.34 -3.95 -3.86
CA CYS A 108 -11.71 -3.51 -3.60
C CYS A 108 -12.26 -4.42 -2.51
N TYR A 109 -12.74 -3.82 -1.42
CA TYR A 109 -13.35 -4.58 -0.34
C TYR A 109 -14.63 -5.30 -0.83
N GLY A 110 -14.87 -6.49 -0.29
CA GLY A 110 -16.01 -7.34 -0.61
C GLY A 110 -15.62 -8.78 -0.97
N VAL A 111 -16.50 -9.74 -0.69
CA VAL A 111 -16.54 -11.02 -1.41
C VAL A 111 -17.16 -10.72 -2.77
N GLY A 112 -16.39 -10.84 -3.86
CA GLY A 112 -16.95 -10.80 -5.21
C GLY A 112 -18.15 -11.76 -5.33
N ALA A 113 -18.96 -11.65 -6.39
CA ALA A 113 -20.13 -12.52 -6.54
C ALA A 113 -19.72 -14.00 -6.68
N PHE A 114 -19.56 -14.70 -5.56
CA PHE A 114 -19.39 -16.15 -5.51
C PHE A 114 -20.77 -16.76 -5.75
N THR A 115 -21.13 -16.88 -7.03
CA THR A 115 -22.24 -17.75 -7.40
C THR A 115 -21.71 -19.19 -7.29
N LEU A 116 -22.17 -19.89 -6.25
CA LEU A 116 -21.98 -21.34 -6.09
C LEU A 116 -22.86 -22.12 -7.08
#